data_AF-A0A365TXM2-F1
#
_entry.id   AF-A0A365TXM2-F1
#
_cell.length_a   1.000
_cell.length_b   1.000
_cell.length_c   1.000
_cell.angle_alpha   90.00
_cell.angle_beta   90.00
_cell.angle_gamma   90.00
#
_symmetry.space_group_name_H-M   'P 1'
#
loop_
_entity.id
_entity.type
_entity.pdbx_description
1 polymer ?
#
loop_
_entity_poly.entity_id
_entity_poly.type
_entity_poly.pdbx_seq_one_letter_code
_entity_poly.pdbx_strand_id
1 'polypeptide(L)' 'MTRANSENGHEIVELVMRERRMAVSDREWRHRLRGYGYGIRDTDEGRVVTSLVRGSAICSLPGHQAA' A
#
# COMPACT_ATOMS: atom_id res chain seq x y z
N MET A 1 6.97 22.41 -18.07
CA MET A 1 5.62 21.90 -17.77
C MET A 1 5.76 20.56 -17.08
N THR A 2 5.55 20.54 -15.76
CA THR A 2 5.88 19.47 -14.82
C THR A 2 5.09 18.18 -15.08
N ARG A 3 5.80 17.09 -15.39
CA ARG A 3 5.30 15.72 -15.29
C ARG A 3 6.17 14.99 -14.27
N ALA A 4 5.73 14.97 -13.02
CA ALA A 4 6.35 14.18 -11.95
C ALA A 4 5.25 13.78 -10.96
N ASN A 5 4.52 12.70 -11.25
CA ASN A 5 3.72 12.03 -10.21
C ASN A 5 3.24 10.61 -10.57
N SER A 6 3.39 10.16 -11.83
CA SER A 6 2.87 8.85 -12.26
C SER A 6 3.83 7.68 -12.05
N GLU A 7 5.11 7.94 -11.75
CA GLU A 7 6.13 6.90 -11.57
C GLU A 7 6.05 6.25 -10.18
N ASN A 8 5.76 7.04 -9.13
CA ASN A 8 5.78 6.58 -7.74
C ASN A 8 4.64 5.59 -7.39
N GLY A 9 3.47 5.71 -8.03
CA GLY A 9 2.30 4.91 -7.66
C GLY A 9 2.49 3.42 -7.94
N HIS A 10 3.09 3.09 -9.08
CA HIS A 10 3.35 1.71 -9.50
C HIS A 10 4.44 1.06 -8.62
N GLU A 11 5.55 1.76 -8.38
CA GLU A 11 6.64 1.30 -7.52
C GLU A 11 6.17 1.03 -6.09
N ILE A 12 5.26 1.87 -5.56
CA ILE A 12 4.66 1.67 -4.25
C ILE A 12 3.78 0.42 -4.24
N VAL A 13 2.95 0.20 -5.27
CA VAL A 13 2.14 -1.02 -5.38
C VAL A 13 3.02 -2.26 -5.46
N GLU A 14 4.10 -2.23 -6.25
CA GLU A 14 5.05 -3.34 -6.35
C GLU A 14 5.73 -3.65 -5.03
N LEU A 15 6.24 -2.63 -4.32
CA LEU A 15 6.81 -2.77 -2.99
C LEU A 15 5.81 -3.39 -2.01
N VAL A 16 4.60 -2.82 -1.97
CA VAL A 16 3.55 -3.25 -1.05
C VAL A 16 3.14 -4.70 -1.31
N MET A 17 2.98 -5.09 -2.57
CA MET A 17 2.63 -6.45 -2.97
C MET A 17 3.78 -7.43 -2.81
N ARG A 18 5.04 -7.00 -2.99
CA ARG A 18 6.23 -7.79 -2.68
C ARG A 18 6.29 -8.14 -1.20
N GLU A 19 6.14 -7.15 -0.32
CA GLU A 19 6.11 -7.39 1.13
C GLU A 19 4.93 -8.27 1.55
N ARG A 20 3.78 -8.16 0.85
CA ARG A 20 2.62 -9.05 1.09
C ARG A 20 2.95 -10.51 0.85
N ARG A 21 3.69 -10.82 -0.23
CA ARG A 21 4.07 -12.21 -0.57
C ARG A 21 5.08 -12.80 0.42
N MET A 22 5.88 -11.96 1.07
CA MET A 22 6.90 -12.40 2.03
C MET A 22 6.38 -12.51 3.47
N ALA A 23 5.30 -11.79 3.80
CA ALA A 23 4.71 -11.81 5.13
C ALA A 23 3.83 -13.04 5.33
N VAL A 24 3.94 -13.68 6.50
CA VAL A 24 3.12 -14.85 6.85
C VAL A 24 1.73 -14.47 7.38
N SER A 25 1.48 -13.17 7.62
CA SER A 25 0.17 -12.67 8.05
C SER A 25 -0.05 -11.21 7.66
N ASP A 26 -1.31 -10.78 7.65
CA ASP A 26 -1.68 -9.36 7.45
C ASP A 26 -1.07 -8.44 8.52
N ARG A 27 -0.94 -8.95 9.76
CA ARG A 27 -0.30 -8.21 10.86
C ARG A 27 1.18 -7.97 10.59
N GLU A 28 1.91 -9.01 10.17
CA GLU A 28 3.32 -8.89 9.83
C GLU A 28 3.51 -7.98 8.61
N TRP A 29 2.69 -8.16 7.58
CA TRP A 29 2.72 -7.31 6.39
C TRP A 29 2.57 -5.83 6.74
N ARG A 30 1.54 -5.46 7.52
CA ARG A 30 1.34 -4.08 8.00
C ARG A 30 2.50 -3.59 8.87
N HIS A 31 3.11 -4.47 9.65
CA HIS A 31 4.29 -4.12 10.45
C HIS A 31 5.49 -3.80 9.56
N ARG A 32 5.77 -4.60 8.54
CA ARG A 32 6.83 -4.35 7.55
C ARG A 32 6.61 -3.01 6.83
N LEU A 33 5.39 -2.73 6.38
CA LEU A 33 5.06 -1.48 5.69
C LEU A 33 5.27 -0.21 6.53
N ARG A 34 5.10 -0.29 7.86
CA ARG A 34 5.39 0.82 8.76
C ARG A 34 6.87 1.24 8.72
N GLY A 35 7.78 0.31 8.48
CA GLY A 35 9.21 0.61 8.30
C GLY A 35 9.50 1.49 7.08
N TYR A 36 8.61 1.47 6.09
CA TYR A 36 8.68 2.29 4.88
C TYR A 36 7.82 3.57 4.97
N GLY A 37 7.15 3.79 6.10
CA GLY A 37 6.22 4.91 6.27
C GLY A 37 4.87 4.73 5.56
N TYR A 38 4.49 3.49 5.22
CA TYR A 38 3.22 3.16 4.58
C TYR A 38 2.24 2.45 5.53
N GLY A 39 0.96 2.73 5.35
CA GLY A 39 -0.16 2.06 6.03
C GLY A 39 -1.09 1.40 5.02
N ILE A 40 -1.88 0.44 5.51
CA ILE A 40 -2.99 -0.17 4.75
C ILE A 40 -4.27 0.16 5.49
N ARG A 41 -5.26 0.65 4.74
CA ARG A 41 -6.61 0.88 5.21
C ARG A 41 -7.58 0.04 4.38
N ASP A 42 -8.34 -0.80 5.04
CA ASP A 42 -9.47 -1.51 4.43
C ASP A 42 -10.64 -0.51 4.24
N THR A 43 -11.30 -0.60 3.10
CA THR A 43 -12.45 0.21 2.66
C THR A 43 -13.46 -0.73 2.01
N ASP A 44 -14.72 -0.31 1.86
CA ASP A 44 -15.75 -1.13 1.20
C ASP A 44 -15.37 -1.53 -0.24
N GLU A 45 -14.53 -0.73 -0.91
CA GLU A 45 -14.06 -0.97 -2.29
C GLU A 45 -12.75 -1.80 -2.35
N GLY A 46 -12.17 -2.14 -1.20
CA GLY A 46 -10.91 -2.89 -1.11
C GLY A 46 -9.88 -2.21 -0.21
N ARG A 47 -8.59 -2.44 -0.49
CA ARG A 47 -7.49 -1.90 0.34
C ARG A 47 -6.84 -0.70 -0.30
N VAL A 48 -6.56 0.30 0.51
CA VAL A 48 -5.87 1.53 0.08
C VAL A 48 -4.57 1.69 0.86
N VAL A 49 -3.48 1.97 0.14
CA VAL A 49 -2.19 2.35 0.71
C VAL A 49 -2.26 3.80 1.15
N THR A 50 -1.84 4.07 2.38
CA THR A 50 -1.77 5.42 2.95
C THR A 50 -0.33 5.78 3.32
N SER A 51 0.01 7.06 3.26
CA SER A 51 1.26 7.55 3.86
C SER A 51 1.04 7.73 5.36
N LEU A 52 1.87 7.12 6.20
CA LEU A 52 1.86 7.37 7.64
C LEU A 52 2.45 8.74 7.98
N VAL A 53 3.39 9.22 7.18
CA VAL A 53 4.02 10.53 7.36
C VAL A 53 3.05 11.67 7.01
N ARG A 54 2.28 11.51 5.93
CA ARG A 54 1.36 12.57 5.43
C ARG A 54 -0.10 12.35 5.81
N GLY A 55 -0.47 11.17 6.28
CA GLY A 55 -1.86 10.80 6.59
C GLY A 55 -2.79 10.66 5.37
N SER A 56 -2.29 10.88 4.15
CA SER A 56 -3.09 10.85 2.93
C SER A 56 -3.10 9.48 2.25
N ALA A 57 -4.19 9.16 1.55
CA ALA A 57 -4.24 8.02 0.65
C ALA A 57 -3.27 8.24 -0.53
N ILE A 58 -2.60 7.16 -0.95
CA ILE A 58 -1.64 7.16 -2.06
C ILE A 58 -2.25 6.44 -3.26
N CYS A 59 -2.59 5.16 -3.10
CA CYS A 59 -3.10 4.33 -4.18
C CYS A 59 -3.94 3.17 -3.65
N SER A 60 -4.90 2.71 -4.46
CA SER A 60 -5.69 1.51 -4.17
C SER A 60 -4.91 0.27 -4.61
N LEU A 61 -4.97 -0.77 -3.79
CA LEU A 61 -4.46 -2.09 -4.15
C LEU A 61 -5.55 -2.85 -4.91
N PRO A 62 -5.21 -3.56 -6.00
CA PRO A 62 -6.15 -4.46 -6.65
C PRO A 62 -6.63 -5.50 -5.63
N GLY A 63 -7.94 -5.49 -5.38
CA GLY A 63 -8.55 -6.21 -4.27
C GLY A 63 -8.37 -7.72 -4.38
N HIS A 64 -7.77 -8.31 -3.35
CA HIS A 64 -8.11 -9.66 -2.95
C HIS A 64 -9.52 -9.59 -2.36
N GLN A 65 -10.53 -9.97 -3.14
CA GLN A 65 -11.88 -10.19 -2.61
C GLN A 65 -11.75 -11.24 -1.50
N ALA A 66 -11.92 -10.83 -0.24
CA ALA A 66 -12.17 -11.77 0.82
C ALA A 66 -13.56 -12.35 0.55
N ALA A 67 -13.59 -13.64 0.18
CA ALA A 67 -14.82 -14.43 0.07
C ALA A 67 -15.42 -14.68 1.46
#